data_AF-A0A561XF62-F1
#
_entry.id   AF-A0A561XF62-F1
#
_cell.length_a   1.000
_cell.length_b   1.000
_cell.length_c   1.000
_cell.angle_alpha   90.00
_cell.angle_beta   90.00
_cell.angle_gamma   90.00
#
_symmetry.space_group_name_H-M   'P 1'
#
loop_
_entity.id
_entity.type
_entity.pdbx_description
1 polymer ?
#
loop_
_entity_poly.entity_id
_entity_poly.type
_entity_poly.pdbx_seq_one_letter_code
_entity_poly.pdbx_strand_id
1 'polypeptide(L)'
;MLKAHYATTKEIFAAWRACGYSRPPPQRPDFPDELRGLTCGAKTRTGTACKQTALLKGGRCKLHGGCSTGPKSFEGKKTSSQNGMIPKAKRTP
;
A
#
# COMPACT_ATOMS: atom_id res chain seq x y z
N MET A 1 -2.60 3.91 -10.99
CA MET A 1 -3.24 2.63 -11.37
C MET A 1 -3.85 1.91 -10.17
N LEU A 2 -3.06 1.32 -9.24
CA LEU A 2 -3.62 0.58 -8.08
C LEU A 2 -4.57 1.41 -7.20
N LYS A 3 -4.21 2.66 -6.90
CA LYS A 3 -5.06 3.58 -6.12
C LYS A 3 -6.41 3.88 -6.79
N ALA A 4 -6.44 3.95 -8.12
CA ALA A 4 -7.64 4.23 -8.90
C ALA A 4 -8.57 3.01 -8.90
N HIS A 5 -8.03 1.81 -9.19
CA HIS A 5 -8.80 0.56 -9.10
C HIS A 5 -9.49 0.37 -7.74
N TYR A 6 -8.76 0.63 -6.64
CA TYR A 6 -9.34 0.58 -5.30
C TYR A 6 -10.33 1.73 -5.01
N ALA A 7 -10.20 2.90 -5.64
CA ALA A 7 -11.15 3.98 -5.50
C ALA A 7 -12.49 3.63 -6.17
N THR A 8 -12.45 3.14 -7.42
CA THR A 8 -13.63 2.66 -8.14
C THR A 8 -14.33 1.53 -7.39
N THR A 9 -13.57 0.55 -6.88
CA THR A 9 -14.15 -0.50 -6.04
C THR A 9 -14.84 0.10 -4.81
N LYS A 10 -14.21 1.07 -4.13
CA LYS A 10 -14.81 1.71 -2.95
C LYS A 10 -16.12 2.43 -3.29
N GLU A 11 -16.20 3.13 -4.42
CA GLU A 11 -17.41 3.82 -4.89
C GLU A 11 -18.55 2.84 -5.18
N ILE A 12 -18.25 1.75 -5.89
CA ILE A 12 -19.22 0.68 -6.18
C ILE A 12 -19.83 0.11 -4.89
N PHE A 13 -18.98 -0.22 -3.91
CA PHE A 13 -19.44 -0.74 -2.62
C PHE A 13 -20.13 0.32 -1.76
N ALA A 14 -19.78 1.60 -1.90
CA ALA A 14 -20.48 2.69 -1.22
C ALA A 14 -21.91 2.85 -1.77
N ALA A 15 -22.10 2.75 -3.09
CA ALA A 15 -23.43 2.75 -3.71
C ALA A 15 -24.27 1.55 -3.26
N TRP A 16 -23.66 0.36 -3.20
CA TRP A 16 -24.34 -0.84 -2.69
C TRP A 16 -24.72 -0.72 -1.22
N ARG A 17 -23.86 -0.11 -0.39
CA ARG A 17 -24.19 0.21 1.00
C ARG A 17 -25.36 1.21 1.08
N ALA A 18 -25.39 2.21 0.20
CA ALA A 18 -26.44 3.22 0.18
C ALA A 18 -27.82 2.65 -0.20
N CYS A 19 -27.86 1.63 -1.07
CA CYS A 19 -29.10 0.91 -1.39
C CYS A 19 -29.43 -0.23 -0.41
N GLY A 20 -28.86 -0.22 0.80
CA GLY A 20 -29.19 -1.18 1.85
C GLY A 20 -28.71 -2.61 1.59
N TYR A 21 -27.62 -2.77 0.83
CA TYR A 21 -27.10 -4.08 0.41
C TYR A 21 -28.09 -4.90 -0.44
N SER A 22 -28.86 -4.22 -1.29
CA SER A 22 -29.77 -4.85 -2.24
C SER A 22 -29.06 -5.93 -3.06
N ARG A 23 -29.67 -7.11 -3.18
CA ARG A 23 -29.11 -8.22 -3.95
C ARG A 23 -29.39 -8.03 -5.46
N PRO A 24 -28.50 -8.49 -6.34
CA PRO A 24 -27.20 -9.13 -6.07
C PRO A 24 -26.10 -8.12 -5.70
N PRO A 25 -25.02 -8.56 -5.04
CA PRO A 25 -23.86 -7.70 -4.79
C PRO A 25 -23.28 -7.19 -6.13
N PRO A 26 -22.73 -5.97 -6.16
CA PRO A 26 -22.22 -5.39 -7.39
C PRO A 26 -20.96 -6.13 -7.87
N GLN A 27 -20.78 -6.18 -9.19
CA GLN A 27 -19.56 -6.70 -9.79
C GLN A 27 -18.38 -5.76 -9.52
N ARG A 28 -17.22 -6.35 -9.25
CA ARG A 28 -15.97 -5.61 -9.09
C ARG A 28 -15.28 -5.47 -10.44
N PRO A 29 -14.63 -4.33 -10.73
CA PRO A 29 -13.82 -4.20 -11.93
C PRO A 29 -12.66 -5.20 -11.87
N ASP A 30 -12.20 -5.65 -13.02
CA ASP A 30 -11.05 -6.54 -13.12
C ASP A 30 -9.78 -5.86 -12.58
N PHE A 31 -8.89 -6.68 -12.04
CA PHE A 31 -7.61 -6.20 -11.54
C PHE A 31 -6.68 -5.91 -12.72
N PRO A 32 -6.03 -4.74 -12.80
CA PRO A 32 -5.16 -4.39 -13.92
C PRO A 32 -3.99 -5.38 -14.07
N ASP A 33 -3.80 -5.92 -15.28
CA ASP A 33 -2.78 -6.93 -15.53
C ASP A 33 -1.35 -6.43 -15.34
N GLU A 34 -1.09 -5.15 -15.62
CA GLU A 34 0.22 -4.52 -15.38
C GLU A 34 0.65 -4.56 -13.90
N LEU A 35 -0.31 -4.72 -12.98
CA LEU A 35 -0.06 -4.78 -11.55
C LEU A 35 0.05 -6.21 -11.03
N ARG A 36 -0.19 -7.21 -11.88
CA ARG A 36 -0.12 -8.63 -11.53
C ARG A 36 1.34 -9.04 -11.35
N GLY A 37 1.63 -9.79 -10.29
CA GLY A 37 2.96 -10.32 -10.02
C GLY A 37 3.98 -9.30 -9.49
N LEU A 38 3.58 -8.06 -9.22
CA LEU A 38 4.46 -7.08 -8.57
C LEU A 38 4.92 -7.56 -7.19
N THR A 39 6.18 -7.26 -6.85
CA THR A 39 6.76 -7.56 -5.55
C THR A 39 6.99 -6.28 -4.74
N CYS A 40 7.11 -6.42 -3.42
CA CYS A 40 7.25 -5.28 -2.52
C CYS A 40 8.54 -4.49 -2.79
N GLY A 41 9.63 -5.16 -3.18
CA GLY A 41 10.91 -4.54 -3.54
C GLY A 41 11.59 -3.73 -2.44
N ALA A 42 11.11 -3.78 -1.19
CA ALA A 42 11.74 -3.06 -0.08
C ALA A 42 13.02 -3.79 0.35
N LYS A 43 14.05 -3.04 0.75
CA LYS A 43 15.28 -3.65 1.27
C LYS A 43 15.00 -4.34 2.59
N THR A 44 15.23 -5.65 2.63
CA THR A 44 15.10 -6.48 3.83
C THR A 44 16.25 -6.20 4.81
N ARG A 45 16.16 -6.75 6.02
CA ARG A 45 17.24 -6.65 7.01
C ARG A 45 18.55 -7.29 6.54
N THR A 46 18.49 -8.32 5.68
CA THR A 46 19.66 -8.98 5.08
C THR A 46 20.19 -8.25 3.84
N GLY A 47 19.58 -7.13 3.47
CA GLY A 47 20.03 -6.29 2.37
C GLY A 47 19.49 -6.66 0.98
N THR A 48 18.68 -7.71 0.88
CA THR A 48 18.06 -8.17 -0.37
C THR A 48 16.69 -7.50 -0.62
N ALA A 49 16.16 -7.58 -1.84
CA ALA A 49 14.83 -7.06 -2.15
C ALA A 49 13.72 -7.98 -1.62
N CYS A 50 12.67 -7.40 -1.04
CA CYS A 50 11.51 -8.12 -0.54
C CYS A 50 10.68 -8.71 -1.70
N LYS A 51 10.52 -10.04 -1.69
CA LYS A 51 9.80 -10.82 -2.72
C LYS A 51 8.29 -10.96 -2.49
N GLN A 52 7.75 -10.38 -1.42
CA GLN A 52 6.33 -10.54 -1.08
C GLN A 52 5.43 -9.90 -2.15
N THR A 53 4.43 -10.63 -2.62
CA THR A 53 3.49 -10.23 -3.68
C THR A 53 2.14 -9.73 -3.15
N ALA A 54 1.84 -10.00 -1.87
CA ALA A 54 0.69 -9.43 -1.18
C ALA A 54 0.92 -7.93 -0.89
N LEU A 55 0.73 -7.10 -1.91
CA LEU A 55 0.90 -5.65 -1.86
C LEU A 55 -0.39 -4.96 -1.44
N LEU A 56 -0.25 -3.92 -0.63
CA LEU A 56 -1.36 -3.04 -0.28
C LEU A 56 -1.42 -1.85 -1.25
N LYS A 57 -2.42 -0.97 -1.07
CA LYS A 57 -2.68 0.21 -1.91
C LYS A 57 -1.44 1.10 -2.20
N GLY A 58 -0.44 1.07 -1.31
CA GLY A 58 0.83 1.79 -1.45
C GLY A 58 1.95 1.05 -2.21
N GLY A 59 1.71 -0.16 -2.72
CA GLY A 59 2.71 -0.96 -3.44
C GLY A 59 3.76 -1.64 -2.56
N ARG A 60 3.62 -1.55 -1.23
CA ARG A 60 4.46 -2.26 -0.26
C ARG A 60 3.64 -3.31 0.49
N CYS A 61 4.30 -4.33 1.00
CA CYS A 61 3.65 -5.36 1.82
C CYS A 61 3.42 -4.88 3.25
N LYS A 62 2.61 -5.62 4.01
CA LYS A 62 2.32 -5.33 5.44
C LYS A 62 3.58 -5.13 6.30
N LEU A 63 4.65 -5.87 6.01
CA LEU A 63 5.91 -5.83 6.77
C LEU A 63 6.80 -4.62 6.44
N HIS A 64 6.57 -3.96 5.30
CA HIS A 64 7.41 -2.85 4.84
C HIS A 64 6.58 -1.57 4.64
N GLY A 65 5.66 -1.32 5.57
CA GLY A 65 4.89 -0.07 5.61
C GLY A 65 3.70 -0.01 4.66
N GLY A 66 3.27 -1.13 4.07
CA GLY A 66 2.10 -1.17 3.18
C GLY A 66 0.79 -0.69 3.84
N CYS A 67 0.67 -0.82 5.16
CA CYS A 67 -0.46 -0.30 5.94
C CYS A 67 -0.26 1.15 6.40
N SER A 68 0.95 1.71 6.26
CA SER A 68 1.24 3.06 6.72
C SER A 68 0.56 4.09 5.80
N THR A 69 -0.02 5.13 6.41
CA THR A 69 -0.53 6.29 5.67
C THR A 69 0.50 7.41 5.53
N GLY A 70 1.69 7.23 6.12
CA GLY A 70 2.71 8.26 6.23
C GLY A 70 2.33 9.40 7.17
N PRO A 71 3.27 10.33 7.44
CA PRO A 71 2.98 11.52 8.23
C PRO A 71 2.07 12.49 7.47
N LYS A 72 1.02 12.97 8.15
CA LYS A 72 0.06 13.93 7.58
C LYS A 72 0.41 15.39 7.88
N SER A 73 1.00 15.66 9.05
CA SER A 73 1.41 17.00 9.46
C SER A 73 2.71 17.45 8.79
N PHE A 74 2.92 18.76 8.72
CA PHE A 74 4.15 19.36 8.23
C PHE A 74 5.37 18.90 9.05
N GLU A 75 5.26 18.99 10.37
CA GLU A 75 6.30 18.54 11.32
C GLU A 75 6.62 17.06 11.14
N GLY A 76 5.61 16.20 11.04
CA GLY A 76 5.82 14.77 10.84
C GLY A 76 6.53 14.45 9.51
N LYS A 77 6.22 15.19 8.44
CA LYS A 77 6.92 15.06 7.16
C LYS A 77 8.38 15.50 7.29
N LYS A 78 8.65 16.61 7.99
CA LYS A 78 10.00 17.12 8.26
C LYS A 78 10.83 16.10 9.05
N THR A 79 10.29 15.54 10.14
CA THR A 79 10.98 14.51 10.92
C THR A 79 11.24 13.25 10.07
N SER A 80 10.26 12.81 9.29
CA SER A 80 10.42 11.64 8.42
C SER A 80 11.48 11.83 7.34
N SER A 81 11.62 13.03 6.76
CA SER A 81 12.65 13.28 5.75
C SER A 81 14.05 13.31 6.38
N GLN A 82 14.17 13.87 7.59
CA GLN A 82 15.43 13.89 8.35
C GLN A 82 15.93 12.49 8.72
N ASN A 83 15.03 11.55 9.06
CA ASN A 83 15.40 10.17 9.40
C ASN A 83 16.15 9.43 8.27
N GLY A 84 15.97 9.85 7.01
CA GLY A 84 16.69 9.28 5.87
C GLY A 84 18.14 9.77 5.73
N MET A 85 18.46 10.94 6.32
CA MET A 85 19.77 11.59 6.23
C MET A 85 20.74 11.09 7.30
N ILE A 86 20.23 10.46 8.35
CA ILE A 86 21.05 9.91 9.44
C ILE A 86 21.72 8.62 8.93
N PRO A 87 23.07 8.53 8.94
CA PRO A 87 23.78 7.32 8.55
C PRO A 87 23.30 6.13 9.38
N LYS A 88 22.86 5.07 8.72
CA LYS A 88 22.45 3.85 9.41
C LYS A 88 23.67 3.02 9.77
N ALA A 89 24.01 2.97 11.05
CA ALA A 89 24.99 2.01 11.55
C ALA A 89 24.51 0.59 11.26
N LYS A 90 25.44 -0.30 10.86
CA LYS A 90 25.16 -1.74 10.85
C LYS A 90 24.88 -2.14 12.30
N ARG A 91 23.64 -2.53 12.59
CA ARG A 91 23.34 -3.24 13.84
C ARG A 91 24.05 -4.58 13.75
N THR A 92 24.70 -4.99 14.84
CA THR A 92 25.43 -6.26 14.95
C THR A 92 24.57 -7.44 14.47
N PRO A 93 25.18 -8.51 13.91
CA PRO A 93 24.47 -9.69 13.43
C PRO A 93 23.51 -10.28 14.48
#